data_AF-A0A1D6IP33-F1
#
_entry.id   AF-A0A1D6IP33-F1
#
_cell.length_a   1.000
_cell.length_b   1.000
_cell.length_c   1.000
_cell.angle_alpha   90.00
_cell.angle_beta   90.00
_cell.angle_gamma   90.00
#
_symmetry.space_group_name_H-M   'P 1'
#
loop_
_entity.id
_entity.type
_entity.pdbx_description
1 polymer ?
#
loop_
_entity_poly.entity_id
_entity_poly.type
_entity_poly.pdbx_seq_one_letter_code
_entity_poly.pdbx_strand_id
1 'polypeptide(L)'
;MVEEDPLTVKVDHLKEKPYNKDDDVMKATSFEVISTLREVLRTSSLWKDHVQTYTQHIGDFNYQRLADFGAAISGANKLLCQEVLEELDVYKRLKLTLELVKKEMEISKLQQSIAKAIEEKISGDQRRYLLNEQLKAIKKELGLETDDKTALSAKFRERIESKKDKCPPHVLQVIEEELTKLQLLEASSSEFSVTRNYLDWLTVLPWGNYSDENFDVHHAQKILDEDHYGLSDVKERILEFIAVGKLRGTSQGKIICLSGPPGVGKTSIGRSIARALNRQFYRFSVGGLADVAEIKGHRRTYVGAMPGKMVQCLKSVGTANPLVLIDEIDKLGKGHSGDPASALLELLDPEQNVNFLDHYLDVPIDLSKVLFVCTANVIEMIPNPLLDRMEIIAIAGYITDEKMHIARDYLEKNTRQACGIKPEQSVLFIMYVCLNHLAKGPLAELVRWSE
;
A
#
# COMPACT_ATOMS: atom_id res chain seq x y z
N MET A 1 18.48 -76.53 -0.71
CA MET A 1 17.08 -76.69 -0.29
C MET A 1 16.28 -75.64 -1.05
N VAL A 2 15.85 -76.00 -2.26
CA VAL A 2 14.76 -75.33 -2.98
C VAL A 2 13.54 -76.19 -2.63
N GLU A 3 12.48 -75.63 -2.05
CA GLU A 3 11.26 -76.38 -1.72
C GLU A 3 10.77 -77.13 -2.97
N GLU A 4 10.44 -78.42 -2.80
CA GLU A 4 10.12 -79.38 -3.88
C GLU A 4 8.76 -79.16 -4.57
N ASP A 5 8.09 -78.03 -4.33
CA ASP A 5 6.83 -77.69 -5.00
C ASP A 5 6.76 -76.19 -5.32
N PRO A 6 6.98 -75.74 -6.57
CA PRO A 6 6.81 -74.34 -6.93
C PRO A 6 5.32 -73.97 -6.87
N LEU A 7 5.00 -72.79 -6.34
CA LEU A 7 3.66 -72.20 -6.45
C LEU A 7 3.24 -72.15 -7.92
N THR A 8 2.29 -72.99 -8.31
CA THR A 8 1.70 -72.97 -9.65
C THR A 8 0.46 -72.08 -9.65
N VAL A 9 0.46 -71.07 -10.51
CA VAL A 9 -0.69 -70.18 -10.69
C VAL A 9 -1.39 -70.57 -11.98
N LYS A 10 -2.70 -70.84 -11.89
CA LYS A 10 -3.54 -70.99 -13.07
C LYS A 10 -4.17 -69.63 -13.38
N VAL A 11 -3.93 -69.13 -14.59
CA VAL A 11 -4.57 -67.92 -15.09
C VAL A 11 -5.78 -68.33 -15.91
N ASP A 12 -6.97 -68.00 -15.45
CA ASP A 12 -8.20 -68.10 -16.24
C ASP A 12 -8.53 -66.70 -16.79
N HIS A 13 -8.42 -66.55 -18.12
CA HIS A 13 -8.75 -65.28 -18.77
C HIS A 13 -10.26 -65.04 -18.71
N LEU A 14 -10.65 -63.86 -18.23
CA LEU A 14 -12.04 -63.42 -18.28
C LEU A 14 -12.49 -63.37 -19.74
N LYS A 15 -13.61 -64.03 -20.03
CA LYS A 15 -14.24 -64.00 -21.35
C LYS A 15 -15.25 -62.87 -21.37
N GLU A 16 -15.16 -62.07 -22.42
CA GLU A 16 -16.09 -61.00 -22.70
C GLU A 16 -17.50 -61.54 -22.94
N LYS A 17 -18.49 -60.67 -22.76
CA LYS A 17 -19.88 -61.00 -23.11
C LYS A 17 -20.00 -61.14 -24.63
N PRO A 18 -20.81 -62.07 -25.15
CA PRO A 18 -21.04 -62.20 -26.59
C PRO A 18 -21.62 -60.89 -27.13
N TYR A 19 -21.04 -60.37 -28.22
CA TYR A 19 -21.47 -59.15 -28.88
C TYR A 19 -21.58 -59.36 -30.40
N ASN A 20 -22.42 -58.56 -31.06
CA ASN A 20 -22.55 -58.57 -32.50
C ASN A 20 -21.45 -57.70 -33.13
N LYS A 21 -20.57 -58.31 -33.93
CA LYS A 21 -19.49 -57.60 -34.63
C LYS A 21 -20.00 -56.65 -35.72
N ASP A 22 -21.20 -56.90 -36.23
CA ASP A 22 -21.83 -56.13 -37.30
C ASP A 22 -22.80 -55.06 -36.80
N ASP A 23 -22.83 -54.78 -35.50
CA ASP A 23 -23.64 -53.70 -34.92
C ASP A 23 -23.14 -52.31 -35.38
N ASP A 24 -24.01 -51.56 -36.05
CA ASP A 24 -23.71 -50.23 -36.59
C ASP A 24 -23.36 -49.20 -35.50
N VAL A 25 -23.95 -49.33 -34.31
CA VAL A 25 -23.71 -48.42 -33.17
C VAL A 25 -22.32 -48.66 -32.58
N MET A 26 -21.88 -49.92 -32.51
CA MET A 26 -20.53 -50.29 -32.10
C MET A 26 -19.50 -49.77 -33.09
N LYS A 27 -19.73 -49.99 -34.40
CA LYS A 27 -18.89 -49.46 -35.48
C LYS A 27 -18.75 -47.95 -35.36
N ALA A 28 -19.86 -47.21 -35.25
CA ALA A 28 -19.86 -45.76 -35.10
C ALA A 28 -19.09 -45.29 -33.86
N THR A 29 -19.30 -45.93 -32.71
CA THR A 29 -18.60 -45.58 -31.46
C THR A 29 -17.09 -45.82 -31.59
N SER A 30 -16.68 -46.92 -32.22
CA SER A 30 -15.26 -47.21 -32.45
C SER A 30 -14.60 -46.19 -33.39
N PHE A 31 -15.29 -45.75 -34.44
CA PHE A 31 -14.78 -44.72 -35.35
C PHE A 31 -14.60 -43.38 -34.62
N GLU A 32 -15.54 -43.02 -33.74
CA GLU A 32 -15.45 -41.80 -32.94
C GLU A 32 -14.27 -41.85 -31.95
N VAL A 33 -14.01 -43.01 -31.32
CA VAL A 33 -12.82 -43.23 -30.48
C VAL A 33 -11.54 -43.07 -31.29
N ILE A 34 -11.46 -43.66 -32.50
CA ILE A 34 -10.29 -43.52 -33.38
C ILE A 34 -10.07 -42.04 -33.78
N SER A 35 -11.15 -41.33 -34.12
CA SER A 35 -11.09 -39.93 -34.55
C SER A 35 -10.57 -39.03 -33.43
N THR A 36 -11.18 -39.12 -32.25
CA THR A 36 -10.78 -38.33 -31.06
C THR A 36 -9.35 -38.66 -30.61
N LEU A 37 -8.97 -39.94 -30.63
CA LEU A 37 -7.61 -40.36 -30.31
C LEU A 37 -6.58 -39.77 -31.29
N ARG A 38 -6.90 -39.72 -32.59
CA ARG A 38 -6.02 -39.10 -33.60
C ARG A 38 -5.81 -37.61 -33.35
N GLU A 39 -6.83 -36.89 -32.88
CA GLU A 39 -6.71 -35.47 -32.52
C GLU A 39 -5.82 -35.26 -31.29
N VAL A 40 -5.98 -36.07 -30.25
CA VAL A 40 -5.12 -36.02 -29.05
C VAL A 40 -3.65 -36.27 -29.42
N LEU A 41 -3.38 -37.29 -30.25
CA LEU A 41 -2.03 -37.63 -30.69
C LEU A 41 -1.37 -36.58 -31.59
N ARG A 42 -2.14 -35.77 -32.31
CA ARG A 42 -1.61 -34.64 -33.09
C ARG A 42 -1.18 -33.47 -32.21
N THR A 43 -1.86 -33.32 -31.09
CA THR A 43 -1.76 -32.14 -30.21
C THR A 43 -0.63 -32.31 -29.20
N SER A 44 -0.38 -33.54 -28.74
CA SER A 44 0.66 -33.85 -27.75
C SER A 44 1.84 -34.60 -28.37
N SER A 45 3.06 -34.06 -28.25
CA SER A 45 4.29 -34.71 -28.72
C SER A 45 4.73 -35.89 -27.84
N LEU A 46 4.25 -35.95 -26.59
CA LEU A 46 4.64 -36.95 -25.58
C LEU A 46 4.24 -38.38 -25.95
N TRP A 47 3.21 -38.54 -26.79
CA TRP A 47 2.64 -39.84 -27.14
C TRP A 47 3.17 -40.44 -28.45
N LYS A 48 3.97 -39.69 -29.23
CA LYS A 48 4.48 -40.16 -30.53
C LYS A 48 5.29 -41.47 -30.41
N ASP A 49 6.14 -41.58 -29.39
CA ASP A 49 6.97 -42.77 -29.16
C ASP A 49 6.15 -43.97 -28.66
N HIS A 50 5.12 -43.71 -27.85
CA HIS A 50 4.21 -44.74 -27.32
C HIS A 50 3.32 -45.33 -28.41
N VAL A 51 2.84 -44.51 -29.35
CA VAL A 51 2.04 -44.94 -30.50
C VAL A 51 2.85 -45.85 -31.42
N GLN A 52 4.12 -45.52 -31.67
CA GLN A 52 5.00 -46.32 -32.53
C GLN A 52 5.28 -47.69 -31.92
N THR A 53 5.46 -47.75 -30.60
CA THR A 53 5.63 -49.00 -29.84
C THR A 53 4.35 -49.84 -29.84
N TYR A 54 3.19 -49.23 -29.60
CA TYR A 54 1.90 -49.95 -29.56
C TYR A 54 1.49 -50.50 -30.93
N THR A 55 1.71 -49.73 -32.01
CA THR A 55 1.37 -50.13 -33.39
C THR A 55 2.25 -51.29 -33.89
N GLN A 56 3.48 -51.42 -33.36
CA GLN A 56 4.39 -52.52 -33.72
C GLN A 56 4.06 -53.84 -33.02
N HIS A 57 3.46 -53.82 -31.83
CA HIS A 57 3.23 -55.01 -31.01
C HIS A 57 1.80 -55.55 -31.05
N ILE A 58 0.84 -54.76 -31.53
CA ILE A 58 -0.57 -55.11 -31.53
C ILE A 58 -1.05 -55.08 -33.00
N GLY A 59 -1.38 -56.24 -33.56
CA GLY A 59 -1.93 -56.37 -34.92
C GLY A 59 -3.32 -55.73 -35.08
N ASP A 60 -4.22 -56.35 -35.86
CA ASP A 60 -5.55 -55.78 -36.16
C ASP A 60 -6.28 -55.21 -34.92
N PHE A 61 -6.75 -53.95 -35.05
CA PHE A 61 -7.51 -53.25 -34.03
C PHE A 61 -8.91 -53.85 -33.91
N ASN A 62 -9.07 -54.79 -32.99
CA ASN A 62 -10.39 -55.17 -32.50
C ASN A 62 -10.91 -54.11 -31.52
N TYR A 63 -12.24 -54.00 -31.38
CA TYR A 63 -12.91 -53.00 -30.54
C TYR A 63 -12.35 -52.90 -29.12
N GLN A 64 -11.93 -54.02 -28.54
CA GLN A 64 -11.46 -54.12 -27.16
C GLN A 64 -10.04 -53.56 -27.03
N ARG A 65 -9.16 -53.91 -27.97
CA ARG A 65 -7.78 -53.37 -28.02
C ARG A 65 -7.78 -51.87 -28.28
N LEU A 66 -8.73 -51.39 -29.09
CA LEU A 66 -8.93 -49.96 -29.31
C LEU A 66 -9.36 -49.25 -28.02
N ALA A 67 -10.28 -49.84 -27.25
CA ALA A 67 -10.73 -49.29 -25.98
C ALA A 67 -9.56 -49.18 -24.98
N ASP A 68 -8.77 -50.25 -24.86
CA ASP A 68 -7.64 -50.30 -23.92
C ASP A 68 -6.54 -49.30 -24.29
N PHE A 69 -6.25 -49.21 -25.59
CA PHE A 69 -5.29 -48.24 -26.10
C PHE A 69 -5.76 -46.80 -25.90
N GLY A 70 -7.05 -46.53 -26.14
CA GLY A 70 -7.63 -45.22 -25.90
C GLY A 70 -7.57 -44.81 -24.44
N ALA A 71 -7.88 -45.72 -23.52
CA ALA A 71 -7.76 -45.47 -22.08
C ALA A 71 -6.31 -45.18 -21.68
N ALA A 72 -5.35 -45.94 -22.21
CA ALA A 72 -3.93 -45.73 -21.92
C ALA A 72 -3.41 -44.35 -22.40
N ILE A 73 -3.86 -43.87 -23.57
CA ILE A 73 -3.45 -42.57 -24.12
C ILE A 73 -4.19 -41.40 -23.45
N SER A 74 -5.38 -41.63 -22.90
CA SER A 74 -6.18 -40.57 -22.28
C SER A 74 -5.54 -39.91 -21.05
N GLY A 75 -4.41 -40.43 -20.54
CA GLY A 75 -3.75 -39.88 -19.34
C GLY A 75 -4.62 -39.94 -18.07
N ALA A 76 -5.71 -40.71 -18.10
CA ALA A 76 -6.66 -40.81 -17.01
C ALA A 76 -6.06 -41.47 -15.76
N ASN A 77 -6.73 -41.27 -14.62
CA ASN A 77 -6.34 -41.90 -13.36
C ASN A 77 -6.33 -43.43 -13.51
N LYS A 78 -5.36 -44.11 -12.89
CA LYS A 78 -5.20 -45.57 -12.93
C LYS A 78 -6.49 -46.32 -12.56
N LEU A 79 -7.29 -45.76 -11.65
CA LEU A 79 -8.60 -46.33 -11.29
C LEU A 79 -9.60 -46.33 -12.46
N LEU A 80 -9.66 -45.24 -13.24
CA LEU A 80 -10.54 -45.15 -14.40
C LEU A 80 -10.05 -46.05 -15.56
N CYS A 81 -8.74 -46.15 -15.75
CA CYS A 81 -8.17 -47.12 -16.70
C CYS A 81 -8.49 -48.56 -16.29
N GLN A 82 -8.47 -48.85 -14.99
CA GLN A 82 -8.86 -50.15 -14.45
C GLN A 82 -10.36 -50.44 -14.68
N GLU A 83 -11.24 -49.46 -14.49
CA GLU A 83 -12.68 -49.61 -14.80
C GLU A 83 -12.93 -49.99 -16.27
N VAL A 84 -12.14 -49.43 -17.20
CA VAL A 84 -12.21 -49.82 -18.62
C VAL A 84 -11.75 -51.27 -18.81
N LEU A 85 -10.67 -51.71 -18.15
CA LEU A 85 -10.15 -53.08 -18.28
C LEU A 85 -11.09 -54.14 -17.68
N GLU A 86 -11.80 -53.79 -16.61
CA GLU A 86 -12.74 -54.69 -15.90
C GLU A 86 -14.07 -54.86 -16.64
N GLU A 87 -14.44 -53.95 -17.53
CA GLU A 87 -15.70 -54.03 -18.27
C GLU A 87 -15.63 -55.10 -19.37
N LEU A 88 -16.51 -56.10 -19.24
CA LEU A 88 -16.63 -57.25 -20.13
C LEU A 88 -17.63 -57.01 -21.28
N ASP A 89 -18.45 -55.96 -21.19
CA ASP A 89 -19.31 -55.49 -22.26
C ASP A 89 -18.54 -54.52 -23.18
N VAL A 90 -18.26 -54.98 -24.40
CA VAL A 90 -17.45 -54.23 -25.39
C VAL A 90 -18.03 -52.85 -25.71
N TYR A 91 -19.37 -52.69 -25.69
CA TYR A 91 -19.99 -51.40 -25.99
C TYR A 91 -19.73 -50.40 -24.87
N LYS A 92 -19.95 -50.85 -23.63
CA LYS A 92 -19.75 -50.01 -22.45
C LYS A 92 -18.28 -49.65 -22.31
N ARG A 93 -17.39 -50.58 -22.58
CA ARG A 93 -15.94 -50.36 -22.60
C ARG A 93 -15.51 -49.29 -23.60
N LEU A 94 -16.04 -49.34 -24.83
CA LEU A 94 -15.82 -48.31 -25.85
C LEU A 94 -16.36 -46.94 -25.41
N LYS A 95 -17.54 -46.89 -24.78
CA LYS A 95 -18.12 -45.64 -24.26
C LYS A 95 -17.28 -45.01 -23.16
N LEU A 96 -16.88 -45.80 -22.16
CA LEU A 96 -16.02 -45.34 -21.07
C LEU A 96 -14.71 -44.77 -21.63
N THR A 97 -14.10 -45.49 -22.57
CA THR A 97 -12.90 -45.02 -23.25
C THR A 97 -13.12 -43.71 -23.98
N LEU A 98 -14.22 -43.59 -24.72
CA LEU A 98 -14.52 -42.38 -25.49
C LEU A 98 -14.63 -41.14 -24.58
N GLU A 99 -15.26 -41.29 -23.41
CA GLU A 99 -15.39 -40.23 -22.44
C GLU A 99 -14.02 -39.77 -21.92
N LEU A 100 -13.13 -40.71 -21.59
CA LEU A 100 -11.77 -40.42 -21.14
C LEU A 100 -10.96 -39.69 -22.22
N VAL A 101 -11.00 -40.18 -23.47
CA VAL A 101 -10.26 -39.58 -24.59
C VAL A 101 -10.80 -38.19 -24.94
N LYS A 102 -12.12 -37.97 -24.88
CA LYS A 102 -12.71 -36.62 -25.11
C LYS A 102 -12.29 -35.63 -24.03
N LYS A 103 -12.22 -36.07 -22.77
CA LYS A 103 -11.75 -35.21 -21.67
C LYS A 103 -10.30 -34.78 -21.89
N GLU A 104 -9.43 -35.70 -22.30
CA GLU A 104 -8.02 -35.41 -22.58
C GLU A 104 -7.83 -34.46 -23.77
N MET A 105 -8.68 -34.58 -24.79
CA MET A 105 -8.70 -33.65 -25.93
C MET A 105 -8.97 -32.21 -25.49
N GLU A 106 -9.93 -31.99 -24.59
CA GLU A 106 -10.26 -30.64 -24.09
C GLU A 106 -9.13 -30.08 -23.21
N ILE A 107 -8.49 -30.92 -22.39
CA ILE A 107 -7.31 -30.53 -21.61
C ILE A 107 -6.17 -30.10 -22.54
N SER A 108 -5.91 -30.88 -23.59
CA SER A 108 -4.85 -30.58 -24.57
C SER A 108 -5.10 -29.26 -25.32
N LYS A 109 -6.35 -28.95 -25.69
CA LYS A 109 -6.71 -27.66 -26.31
C LYS A 109 -6.46 -26.47 -25.37
N LEU A 110 -6.78 -26.64 -24.08
CA LEU A 110 -6.55 -25.61 -23.07
C LEU A 110 -5.05 -25.37 -22.82
N GLN A 111 -4.24 -26.42 -22.82
CA GLN A 111 -2.78 -26.27 -22.73
C GLN A 111 -2.20 -25.48 -23.92
N GLN A 112 -2.68 -25.73 -25.14
CA GLN A 112 -2.25 -24.99 -26.32
C GLN A 112 -2.65 -23.51 -26.27
N SER A 113 -3.86 -23.19 -25.80
CA SER A 113 -4.29 -21.79 -25.68
C SER A 113 -3.47 -21.02 -24.65
N ILE A 114 -3.11 -21.66 -23.53
CA ILE A 114 -2.20 -21.10 -22.52
C ILE A 114 -0.81 -20.86 -23.11
N ALA A 115 -0.24 -21.84 -23.81
CA ALA A 115 1.07 -21.72 -24.44
C ALA A 115 1.12 -20.54 -25.43
N LYS A 116 0.10 -20.43 -26.29
CA LYS A 116 -0.03 -19.32 -27.25
C LYS A 116 -0.13 -17.96 -26.58
N ALA A 117 -0.91 -17.84 -25.51
CA ALA A 117 -1.05 -16.59 -24.75
C ALA A 117 0.27 -16.16 -24.09
N ILE A 118 1.08 -17.13 -23.62
CA ILE A 118 2.41 -16.87 -23.05
C ILE A 118 3.38 -16.41 -24.14
N GLU A 119 3.40 -17.06 -25.30
CA GLU A 119 4.26 -16.66 -26.43
C GLU A 119 3.92 -15.26 -26.96
N GLU A 120 2.64 -14.92 -27.10
CA GLU A 120 2.21 -13.58 -27.53
C GLU A 120 2.68 -12.50 -26.54
N LYS A 121 2.64 -12.79 -25.23
CA LYS A 121 3.15 -11.88 -24.19
C LYS A 121 4.67 -11.70 -24.26
N ILE A 122 5.42 -12.79 -24.40
CA ILE A 122 6.88 -12.76 -24.53
C ILE A 122 7.31 -12.00 -25.79
N SER A 123 6.64 -12.25 -26.92
CA SER A 123 6.90 -11.55 -28.18
C SER A 123 6.59 -10.05 -28.09
N GLY A 124 5.50 -9.68 -27.41
CA GLY A 124 5.18 -8.28 -27.12
C GLY A 124 6.26 -7.57 -26.30
N ASP A 125 6.77 -8.24 -25.25
CA ASP A 125 7.83 -7.70 -24.39
C ASP A 125 9.19 -7.63 -25.13
N GLN A 126 9.54 -8.64 -25.93
CA GLN A 126 10.73 -8.60 -26.79
C GLN A 126 10.66 -7.49 -27.84
N ARG A 127 9.49 -7.28 -28.47
CA ARG A 127 9.28 -6.20 -29.43
C ARG A 127 9.42 -4.83 -28.78
N ARG A 128 8.87 -4.64 -27.56
CA ARG A 128 9.06 -3.42 -26.78
C ARG A 128 10.52 -3.18 -26.40
N TYR A 129 11.22 -4.24 -25.98
CA TYR A 129 12.64 -4.18 -25.68
C TYR A 129 13.46 -3.72 -26.90
N LEU A 130 13.23 -4.31 -28.07
CA LEU A 130 13.93 -3.95 -29.30
C LEU A 130 13.63 -2.51 -29.73
N LEU A 131 12.37 -2.08 -29.65
CA LEU A 131 11.97 -0.69 -29.97
C LEU A 131 12.63 0.30 -29.02
N ASN A 132 12.76 -0.03 -27.73
CA ASN A 132 13.46 0.82 -26.77
C ASN A 132 14.96 0.90 -27.05
N GLU A 133 15.61 -0.21 -27.41
CA GLU A 133 17.02 -0.22 -27.83
C GLU A 133 17.25 0.61 -29.10
N GLN A 134 16.34 0.52 -30.08
CA GLN A 134 16.41 1.37 -31.28
C GLN A 134 16.20 2.85 -30.95
N LEU A 135 15.24 3.17 -30.08
CA LEU A 135 14.99 4.54 -29.63
C LEU A 135 16.18 5.09 -28.82
N LYS A 136 16.87 4.23 -28.06
CA LYS A 136 18.14 4.51 -27.35
C LYS A 136 19.26 4.81 -28.33
N ALA A 137 19.45 3.98 -29.36
CA ALA A 137 20.44 4.21 -30.41
C ALA A 137 20.19 5.55 -31.14
N ILE A 138 18.93 5.84 -31.48
CA ILE A 138 18.53 7.11 -32.11
C ILE A 138 18.82 8.29 -31.18
N LYS A 139 18.46 8.23 -29.88
CA LYS A 139 18.74 9.30 -28.91
C LYS A 139 20.23 9.53 -28.70
N LYS A 140 21.05 8.48 -28.74
CA LYS A 140 22.50 8.54 -28.63
C LYS A 140 23.15 9.16 -29.86
N GLU A 141 22.69 8.80 -31.07
CA GLU A 141 23.12 9.44 -32.33
C GLU A 141 22.71 10.92 -32.39
N LEU A 142 21.55 11.27 -31.83
CA LEU A 142 21.07 12.65 -31.75
C LEU A 142 21.74 13.47 -30.63
N GLY A 143 22.58 12.88 -29.78
CA GLY A 143 23.25 13.58 -28.67
C GLY A 143 22.32 14.03 -27.53
N LEU A 144 21.10 13.46 -27.43
CA LEU A 144 20.06 13.89 -26.49
C LEU A 144 20.15 13.22 -25.11
N GLU A 145 20.82 12.08 -24.97
CA GLU A 145 20.89 11.36 -23.67
C GLU A 145 21.70 12.12 -22.60
N THR A 146 22.65 12.96 -23.03
CA THR A 146 23.49 13.73 -22.12
C THR A 146 22.77 14.96 -21.56
N ASP A 147 21.79 15.53 -22.27
CA ASP A 147 21.17 16.79 -21.85
C ASP A 147 20.21 16.58 -20.66
N ASP A 148 19.35 15.56 -20.73
CA ASP A 148 18.35 15.30 -19.68
C ASP A 148 18.96 14.92 -18.32
N LYS A 149 19.97 14.05 -18.29
CA LYS A 149 20.64 13.65 -17.04
C LYS A 149 21.45 14.80 -16.43
N THR A 150 22.10 15.58 -17.29
CA THR A 150 22.91 16.73 -16.85
C THR A 150 22.01 17.83 -16.32
N ALA A 151 20.89 18.11 -16.99
CA ALA A 151 19.87 19.05 -16.52
C ALA A 151 19.26 18.61 -15.18
N LEU A 152 18.93 17.33 -15.01
CA LEU A 152 18.41 16.79 -13.75
C LEU A 152 19.43 16.93 -12.60
N SER A 153 20.69 16.58 -12.86
CA SER A 153 21.78 16.72 -11.89
C SER A 153 22.01 18.19 -11.51
N ALA A 154 22.00 19.09 -12.49
CA ALA A 154 22.12 20.53 -12.28
C ALA A 154 20.97 21.07 -11.41
N LYS A 155 19.73 20.64 -11.67
CA LYS A 155 18.55 21.00 -10.87
C LYS A 155 18.69 20.60 -9.40
N PHE A 156 19.18 19.40 -9.12
CA PHE A 156 19.40 18.95 -7.74
C PHE A 156 20.51 19.73 -7.05
N ARG A 157 21.61 20.02 -7.78
CA ARG A 157 22.69 20.89 -7.28
C ARG A 157 22.22 22.30 -6.98
N GLU A 158 21.42 22.90 -7.85
CA GLU A 158 20.86 24.24 -7.65
C GLU A 158 20.01 24.31 -6.38
N ARG A 159 19.16 23.30 -6.14
CA ARG A 159 18.34 23.23 -4.91
C ARG A 159 19.18 23.14 -3.64
N ILE A 160 20.24 22.32 -3.64
CA ILE A 160 21.07 22.15 -2.45
C ILE A 160 22.03 23.31 -2.22
N GLU A 161 22.52 23.96 -3.28
CA GLU A 161 23.47 25.07 -3.17
C GLU A 161 22.89 26.23 -2.33
N SER A 162 21.60 26.52 -2.50
CA SER A 162 20.89 27.53 -1.69
C SER A 162 20.82 27.22 -0.18
N LYS A 163 21.04 25.97 0.22
CA LYS A 163 20.90 25.47 1.60
C LYS A 163 22.19 24.83 2.13
N LYS A 164 23.26 24.85 1.35
CA LYS A 164 24.47 24.06 1.60
C LYS A 164 25.10 24.37 2.96
N ASP A 165 25.18 25.65 3.32
CA ASP A 165 25.74 26.10 4.60
C ASP A 165 24.94 25.64 5.82
N LYS A 166 23.65 25.34 5.63
CA LYS A 166 22.71 24.93 6.67
C LYS A 166 22.49 23.41 6.71
N CYS A 167 22.93 22.70 5.68
CA CYS A 167 22.75 21.26 5.57
C CYS A 167 23.86 20.53 6.35
N PRO A 168 23.52 19.49 7.13
CA PRO A 168 24.54 18.73 7.86
C PRO A 168 25.58 18.11 6.90
N PRO A 169 26.88 18.10 7.27
CA PRO A 169 27.94 17.59 6.39
C PRO A 169 27.73 16.14 5.93
N HIS A 170 27.19 15.29 6.81
CA HIS A 170 26.93 13.89 6.48
C HIS A 170 25.81 13.74 5.43
N VAL A 171 24.79 14.61 5.44
CA VAL A 171 23.72 14.60 4.43
C VAL A 171 24.26 15.09 3.09
N LEU A 172 25.09 16.14 3.09
CA LEU A 172 25.72 16.64 1.86
C LEU A 172 26.59 15.59 1.19
N GLN A 173 27.36 14.83 1.97
CA GLN A 173 28.15 13.72 1.46
C GLN A 173 27.26 12.68 0.76
N VAL A 174 26.16 12.26 1.40
CA VAL A 174 25.21 11.31 0.81
C VAL A 174 24.58 11.85 -0.48
N ILE A 175 24.24 13.14 -0.53
CA ILE A 175 23.71 13.79 -1.73
C ILE A 175 24.73 13.73 -2.89
N GLU A 176 26.00 14.05 -2.63
CA GLU A 176 27.05 14.03 -3.67
C GLU A 176 27.36 12.61 -4.17
N GLU A 177 27.37 11.61 -3.27
CA GLU A 177 27.54 10.20 -3.62
C GLU A 177 26.40 9.73 -4.54
N GLU A 178 25.15 10.05 -4.19
CA GLU A 178 23.97 9.68 -4.99
C GLU A 178 23.87 10.47 -6.30
N LEU A 179 24.32 11.73 -6.34
CA LEU A 179 24.44 12.50 -7.59
C LEU A 179 25.46 11.86 -8.54
N THR A 180 26.61 11.42 -8.02
CA THR A 180 27.63 10.72 -8.80
C THR A 180 27.07 9.40 -9.33
N LYS A 181 26.36 8.65 -8.48
CA LYS A 181 25.67 7.41 -8.85
C LYS A 181 24.64 7.64 -9.95
N LEU A 182 23.82 8.69 -9.85
CA LEU A 182 22.79 9.04 -10.84
C LEU A 182 23.37 9.30 -12.24
N GLN A 183 24.57 9.88 -12.33
CA GLN A 183 25.25 10.13 -13.61
C GLN A 183 25.71 8.84 -14.29
N LEU A 184 26.14 7.86 -13.49
CA LEU A 184 26.61 6.55 -13.99
C LEU A 184 25.46 5.63 -14.38
N LEU A 185 24.31 5.72 -13.69
CA LEU A 185 23.15 4.86 -13.93
C LEU A 185 22.49 5.13 -15.28
N GLU A 186 22.01 4.07 -15.94
CA GLU A 186 21.20 4.19 -17.16
C GLU A 186 19.79 4.71 -16.83
N ALA A 187 19.26 5.65 -17.65
CA ALA A 187 17.97 6.30 -17.40
C ALA A 187 16.76 5.33 -17.44
N SER A 188 16.91 4.19 -18.12
CA SER A 188 15.90 3.13 -18.21
C SER A 188 15.90 2.18 -17.01
N SER A 189 16.93 2.21 -16.15
CA SER A 189 17.04 1.32 -15.00
C SER A 189 16.04 1.68 -13.91
N SER A 190 15.51 0.66 -13.21
CA SER A 190 14.68 0.86 -12.02
C SER A 190 15.46 1.60 -10.92
N GLU A 191 16.77 1.37 -10.82
CA GLU A 191 17.66 2.03 -9.88
C GLU A 191 17.79 3.54 -10.15
N PHE A 192 17.82 3.97 -11.41
CA PHE A 192 17.82 5.40 -11.75
C PHE A 192 16.56 6.12 -11.26
N SER A 193 15.38 5.48 -11.40
CA SER A 193 14.12 6.04 -10.89
C SER A 193 14.14 6.15 -9.36
N VAL A 194 14.65 5.14 -8.66
CA VAL A 194 14.77 5.13 -7.20
C VAL A 194 15.75 6.21 -6.72
N THR A 195 16.96 6.28 -7.28
CA THR A 195 17.96 7.31 -6.92
C THR A 195 17.46 8.72 -7.25
N ARG A 196 16.79 8.93 -8.38
CA ARG A 196 16.17 10.21 -8.72
C ARG A 196 15.14 10.64 -7.67
N ASN A 197 14.23 9.74 -7.27
CA ASN A 197 13.21 10.05 -6.27
C ASN A 197 13.84 10.32 -4.90
N TYR A 198 14.87 9.55 -4.53
CA TYR A 198 15.61 9.76 -3.30
C TYR A 198 16.28 11.14 -3.25
N LEU A 199 16.96 11.53 -4.34
CA LEU A 199 17.54 12.88 -4.48
C LEU A 199 16.48 13.98 -4.47
N ASP A 200 15.29 13.75 -5.05
CA ASP A 200 14.20 14.72 -4.95
C ASP A 200 13.76 14.93 -3.50
N TRP A 201 13.61 13.85 -2.72
CA TRP A 201 13.29 13.95 -1.30
C TRP A 201 14.40 14.68 -0.51
N LEU A 202 15.66 14.25 -0.65
CA LEU A 202 16.78 14.85 0.08
C LEU A 202 16.96 16.35 -0.23
N THR A 203 16.83 16.75 -1.49
CA THR A 203 17.09 18.15 -1.89
C THR A 203 15.93 19.10 -1.59
N VAL A 204 14.70 18.60 -1.50
CA VAL A 204 13.53 19.44 -1.20
C VAL A 204 13.42 19.76 0.28
N LEU A 205 13.90 18.88 1.17
CA LEU A 205 13.79 19.07 2.61
C LEU A 205 14.37 20.41 3.10
N PRO A 206 13.77 21.02 4.14
CA PRO A 206 14.13 22.36 4.61
C PRO A 206 15.32 22.36 5.57
N TRP A 207 16.46 21.78 5.16
CA TRP A 207 17.65 21.68 5.99
C TRP A 207 18.08 23.05 6.57
N GLY A 208 18.02 23.17 7.90
CA GLY A 208 18.31 24.38 8.65
C GLY A 208 17.49 25.64 8.27
N ASN A 209 16.39 25.47 7.54
CA ASN A 209 15.46 26.55 7.25
C ASN A 209 14.33 26.58 8.27
N TYR A 210 14.26 27.64 9.06
CA TYR A 210 13.29 27.79 10.15
C TYR A 210 12.40 29.00 9.89
N SER A 211 11.13 28.89 10.26
CA SER A 211 10.21 30.03 10.35
C SER A 211 10.58 30.94 11.52
N ASP A 212 10.35 32.24 11.37
CA ASP A 212 10.56 33.22 12.44
C ASP A 212 9.50 33.03 13.53
N GLU A 213 9.94 32.64 14.72
CA GLU A 213 9.05 32.30 15.83
C GLU A 213 8.62 33.55 16.60
N ASN A 214 7.33 33.64 16.91
CA ASN A 214 6.78 34.71 17.74
C ASN A 214 6.44 34.19 19.14
N PHE A 215 7.19 34.63 20.14
CA PHE A 215 6.96 34.31 21.55
C PHE A 215 6.30 35.46 22.33
N ASP A 216 5.61 36.37 21.65
CA ASP A 216 4.83 37.42 22.31
C ASP A 216 3.52 36.85 22.89
N VAL A 217 3.48 36.77 24.23
CA VAL A 217 2.35 36.26 25.00
C VAL A 217 1.10 37.14 24.78
N HIS A 218 1.25 38.46 24.62
CA HIS A 218 0.09 39.33 24.39
C HIS A 218 -0.51 39.12 23.00
N HIS A 219 0.35 38.93 22.00
CA HIS A 219 -0.07 38.56 20.65
C HIS A 219 -0.77 37.20 20.65
N ALA A 220 -0.18 36.21 21.32
CA ALA A 220 -0.76 34.87 21.44
C ALA A 220 -2.14 34.89 22.12
N GLN A 221 -2.29 35.66 23.20
CA GLN A 221 -3.56 35.84 23.91
C GLN A 221 -4.63 36.39 22.96
N LYS A 222 -4.30 37.45 22.22
CA LYS A 222 -5.23 38.05 21.24
C LYS A 222 -5.70 37.04 20.19
N ILE A 223 -4.79 36.21 19.67
CA ILE A 223 -5.11 35.17 18.68
C ILE A 223 -6.00 34.08 19.27
N LEU A 224 -5.70 33.61 20.48
CA LEU A 224 -6.49 32.58 21.16
C LEU A 224 -7.90 33.10 21.51
N ASP A 225 -8.01 34.36 21.91
CA ASP A 225 -9.29 35.01 22.20
C ASP A 225 -10.10 35.31 20.94
N GLU A 226 -9.43 35.63 19.83
CA GLU A 226 -10.10 35.78 18.53
C GLU A 226 -10.68 34.45 18.06
N ASP A 227 -9.92 33.35 18.13
CA ASP A 227 -10.28 32.06 17.52
C ASP A 227 -11.20 31.19 18.37
N HIS A 228 -11.24 31.41 19.69
CA HIS A 228 -11.98 30.53 20.62
C HIS A 228 -12.77 31.35 21.64
N TYR A 229 -14.06 31.06 21.76
CA TYR A 229 -14.89 31.58 22.84
C TYR A 229 -14.69 30.80 24.13
N GLY A 230 -14.62 31.51 25.26
CA GLY A 230 -14.44 30.90 26.58
C GLY A 230 -13.07 30.23 26.72
N LEU A 231 -13.05 29.02 27.32
CA LEU A 231 -11.85 28.19 27.51
C LEU A 231 -10.72 28.90 28.28
N SER A 232 -11.06 29.76 29.24
CA SER A 232 -10.10 30.60 29.98
C SER A 232 -8.94 29.79 30.55
N ASP A 233 -9.24 28.70 31.26
CA ASP A 233 -8.23 27.84 31.88
C ASP A 233 -7.30 27.20 30.84
N VAL A 234 -7.85 26.75 29.70
CA VAL A 234 -7.08 26.13 28.61
C VAL A 234 -6.16 27.16 27.94
N LYS A 235 -6.68 28.36 27.68
CA LYS A 235 -5.91 29.46 27.11
C LYS A 235 -4.79 29.88 28.04
N GLU A 236 -5.06 30.00 29.33
CA GLU A 236 -4.06 30.34 30.34
C GLU A 236 -2.90 29.33 30.34
N ARG A 237 -3.19 28.01 30.31
CA ARG A 237 -2.15 26.97 30.20
C ARG A 237 -1.33 27.07 28.91
N ILE A 238 -1.96 27.37 27.79
CA ILE A 238 -1.24 27.58 26.52
C ILE A 238 -0.33 28.81 26.61
N LEU A 239 -0.80 29.90 27.23
CA LEU A 239 -0.01 31.11 27.43
C LEU A 239 1.17 30.86 28.39
N GLU A 240 0.97 30.09 29.46
CA GLU A 240 2.05 29.62 30.36
C GLU A 240 3.12 28.87 29.55
N PHE A 241 2.71 27.94 28.69
CA PHE A 241 3.62 27.19 27.83
C PHE A 241 4.44 28.11 26.90
N ILE A 242 3.77 29.07 26.23
CA ILE A 242 4.43 30.03 25.34
C ILE A 242 5.40 30.92 26.13
N ALA A 243 5.02 31.34 27.34
CA ALA A 243 5.86 32.14 28.23
C ALA A 243 7.11 31.37 28.68
N VAL A 244 6.98 30.07 29.01
CA VAL A 244 8.13 29.21 29.32
C VAL A 244 9.04 29.06 28.11
N GLY A 245 8.49 28.89 26.91
CA GLY A 245 9.25 28.86 25.66
C GLY A 245 10.06 30.14 25.43
N LYS A 246 9.46 31.30 25.71
CA LYS A 246 10.13 32.62 25.66
C LYS A 246 11.34 32.69 26.59
N LEU A 247 11.22 32.17 27.81
CA LEU A 247 12.30 32.17 28.81
C LEU A 247 13.44 31.23 28.44
N ARG A 248 13.13 30.08 27.86
CA ARG A 248 14.12 29.08 27.43
C ARG A 248 14.81 29.42 26.11
N GLY A 249 14.19 30.27 25.28
CA GLY A 249 14.65 30.56 23.92
C GLY A 249 14.44 29.40 22.95
N THR A 250 13.81 28.31 23.40
CA THR A 250 13.39 27.17 22.59
C THR A 250 12.03 26.69 23.10
N SER A 251 11.21 26.15 22.21
CA SER A 251 9.93 25.50 22.56
C SER A 251 10.11 24.09 23.14
N GLN A 252 11.30 23.76 23.67
CA GLN A 252 11.61 22.42 24.17
C GLN A 252 11.03 22.23 25.57
N GLY A 253 10.15 21.24 25.72
CA GLY A 253 9.39 20.99 26.95
C GLY A 253 8.54 19.71 26.84
N LYS A 254 7.65 19.51 27.81
CA LYS A 254 6.66 18.43 27.74
C LYS A 254 5.74 18.64 26.53
N ILE A 255 5.29 17.53 25.94
CA ILE A 255 4.42 17.54 24.77
C ILE A 255 3.01 17.93 25.23
N ILE A 256 2.39 18.94 24.63
CA ILE A 256 1.02 19.29 24.97
C ILE A 256 0.09 18.21 24.44
N CYS A 257 -0.77 17.66 25.30
CA CYS A 257 -1.85 16.77 24.90
C CYS A 257 -3.20 17.40 25.26
N LEU A 258 -3.97 17.77 24.24
CA LEU A 258 -5.33 18.28 24.38
C LEU A 258 -6.29 17.10 24.51
N SER A 259 -6.91 16.94 25.68
CA SER A 259 -7.86 15.86 25.96
C SER A 259 -9.27 16.38 26.12
N GLY A 260 -10.28 15.66 25.64
CA GLY A 260 -11.68 16.02 25.87
C GLY A 260 -12.63 15.30 24.92
N PRO A 261 -13.95 15.50 25.05
CA PRO A 261 -14.92 14.87 24.15
C PRO A 261 -14.74 15.32 22.68
N PRO A 262 -15.29 14.58 21.71
CA PRO A 262 -15.23 14.99 20.31
C PRO A 262 -16.01 16.30 20.09
N GLY A 263 -15.49 17.19 19.24
CA GLY A 263 -16.16 18.45 18.89
C GLY A 263 -15.90 19.63 19.85
N VAL A 264 -14.97 19.50 20.81
CA VAL A 264 -14.57 20.60 21.72
C VAL A 264 -13.47 21.52 21.16
N GLY A 265 -13.17 21.46 19.86
CA GLY A 265 -12.21 22.37 19.23
C GLY A 265 -10.72 22.03 19.41
N LYS A 266 -10.35 20.84 19.89
CA LYS A 266 -8.93 20.41 20.08
C LYS A 266 -8.02 20.73 18.89
N THR A 267 -8.44 20.32 17.68
CA THR A 267 -7.69 20.56 16.44
C THR A 267 -7.59 22.04 16.08
N SER A 268 -8.67 22.79 16.33
CA SER A 268 -8.72 24.24 16.08
C SER A 268 -7.77 24.99 17.02
N ILE A 269 -7.69 24.57 18.29
CA ILE A 269 -6.73 25.13 19.27
C ILE A 269 -5.30 24.89 18.81
N GLY A 270 -4.96 23.68 18.35
CA GLY A 270 -3.63 23.40 17.79
C GLY A 270 -3.26 24.32 16.62
N ARG A 271 -4.23 24.64 15.75
CA ARG A 271 -4.05 25.59 14.65
C ARG A 271 -3.84 27.03 15.16
N SER A 272 -4.57 27.45 16.18
CA SER A 272 -4.40 28.77 16.81
C SER A 272 -3.04 28.90 17.50
N ILE A 273 -2.52 27.83 18.13
CA ILE A 273 -1.16 27.82 18.69
C ILE A 273 -0.12 28.02 17.58
N ALA A 274 -0.27 27.33 16.44
CA ALA A 274 0.64 27.51 15.30
C ALA A 274 0.60 28.94 14.77
N ARG A 275 -0.61 29.52 14.64
CA ARG A 275 -0.82 30.91 14.23
C ARG A 275 -0.20 31.90 15.21
N ALA A 276 -0.37 31.68 16.51
CA ALA A 276 0.19 32.51 17.57
C ALA A 276 1.73 32.51 17.57
N LEU A 277 2.34 31.35 17.34
CA LEU A 277 3.79 31.18 17.30
C LEU A 277 4.41 31.52 15.93
N ASN A 278 3.60 31.87 14.94
CA ASN A 278 4.01 32.06 13.54
C ASN A 278 4.74 30.83 12.94
N ARG A 279 4.27 29.63 13.30
CA ARG A 279 4.81 28.36 12.80
C ARG A 279 3.90 27.76 11.74
N GLN A 280 4.49 27.06 10.78
CA GLN A 280 3.71 26.27 9.81
C GLN A 280 2.97 25.14 10.53
N PHE A 281 1.71 24.92 10.16
CA PHE A 281 0.84 23.92 10.77
C PHE A 281 0.76 22.67 9.90
N TYR A 282 0.99 21.51 10.48
CA TYR A 282 0.76 20.22 9.84
C TYR A 282 -0.04 19.31 10.76
N ARG A 283 -1.02 18.58 10.20
CA ARG A 283 -1.84 17.63 10.94
C ARG A 283 -1.78 16.26 10.28
N PHE A 284 -1.63 15.23 11.11
CA PHE A 284 -1.92 13.86 10.70
C PHE A 284 -2.60 13.10 11.83
N SER A 285 -3.50 12.18 11.49
CA SER A 285 -4.13 11.29 12.46
C SER A 285 -3.29 10.02 12.64
N VAL A 286 -3.20 9.55 13.88
CA VAL A 286 -2.63 8.25 14.23
C VAL A 286 -3.70 7.22 14.58
N GLY A 287 -4.97 7.60 14.53
CA GLY A 287 -6.09 6.72 14.80
C GLY A 287 -6.19 5.59 13.77
N GLY A 288 -6.15 4.35 14.26
CA GLY A 288 -6.16 3.16 13.41
C GLY A 288 -4.81 2.81 12.77
N LEU A 289 -3.73 3.53 13.10
CA LEU A 289 -2.39 3.11 12.69
C LEU A 289 -2.03 1.77 13.32
N ALA A 290 -1.60 0.84 12.47
CA ALA A 290 -1.11 -0.46 12.88
C ALA A 290 0.34 -0.72 12.41
N ASP A 291 0.86 0.05 11.46
CA ASP A 291 2.19 -0.16 10.89
C ASP A 291 3.14 0.98 11.26
N VAL A 292 4.31 0.61 11.77
CA VAL A 292 5.44 1.51 12.07
C VAL A 292 5.91 2.23 10.79
N ALA A 293 5.78 1.59 9.64
CA ALA A 293 6.19 2.15 8.36
C ALA A 293 5.42 3.43 7.97
N GLU A 294 4.24 3.68 8.54
CA GLU A 294 3.55 4.95 8.30
C GLU A 294 4.30 6.13 8.95
N ILE A 295 4.88 5.92 10.13
CA ILE A 295 5.63 6.96 10.85
C ILE A 295 7.07 7.05 10.33
N LYS A 296 7.75 5.90 10.19
CA LYS A 296 9.19 5.81 9.83
C LYS A 296 9.48 5.60 8.35
N GLY A 297 8.46 5.40 7.52
CA GLY A 297 8.64 5.08 6.10
C GLY A 297 9.04 3.63 5.83
N HIS A 298 9.06 3.29 4.55
CA HIS A 298 9.53 2.00 4.04
C HIS A 298 10.99 2.10 3.60
N ARG A 299 11.73 0.99 3.70
CA ARG A 299 13.07 0.90 3.10
C ARG A 299 13.00 1.11 1.58
N ARG A 300 13.97 1.84 1.03
CA ARG A 300 14.08 2.15 -0.42
C ARG A 300 14.08 0.93 -1.35
N THR A 301 14.34 -0.27 -0.81
CA THR A 301 14.39 -1.53 -1.53
C THR A 301 13.04 -2.00 -2.08
N TYR A 302 11.92 -1.45 -1.61
CA TYR A 302 10.58 -1.85 -2.05
C TYR A 302 10.08 -0.99 -3.21
N VAL A 303 9.47 -1.64 -4.21
CA VAL A 303 8.77 -0.94 -5.29
C VAL A 303 7.61 -0.14 -4.68
N GLY A 304 7.60 1.17 -4.89
CA GLY A 304 6.59 2.06 -4.29
C GLY A 304 6.89 2.47 -2.85
N ALA A 305 8.12 2.28 -2.36
CA ALA A 305 8.54 2.77 -1.04
C ALA A 305 8.30 4.28 -0.92
N MET A 306 7.70 4.67 0.20
CA MET A 306 7.41 6.06 0.55
C MET A 306 8.08 6.40 1.88
N PRO A 307 8.54 7.65 2.05
CA PRO A 307 9.07 8.11 3.32
C PRO A 307 7.94 8.29 4.35
N GLY A 308 8.30 8.34 5.63
CA GLY A 308 7.37 8.46 6.74
C GLY A 308 6.64 9.81 6.77
N LYS A 309 5.57 9.89 7.57
CA LYS A 309 4.74 11.10 7.70
C LYS A 309 5.54 12.35 8.08
N MET A 310 6.61 12.21 8.85
CA MET A 310 7.42 13.36 9.27
C MET A 310 8.22 13.96 8.11
N VAL A 311 8.83 13.12 7.26
CA VAL A 311 9.51 13.58 6.04
C VAL A 311 8.53 14.25 5.09
N GLN A 312 7.34 13.66 4.93
CA GLN A 312 6.26 14.25 4.14
C GLN A 312 5.83 15.62 4.69
N CYS A 313 5.69 15.73 6.02
CA CYS A 313 5.40 16.98 6.70
C CYS A 313 6.44 18.05 6.36
N LEU A 314 7.73 17.78 6.61
CA LEU A 314 8.82 18.73 6.35
C LEU A 314 8.86 19.18 4.87
N LYS A 315 8.61 18.27 3.92
CA LYS A 315 8.48 18.61 2.49
C LYS A 315 7.31 19.54 2.23
N SER A 316 6.15 19.26 2.82
CA SER A 316 4.91 20.02 2.57
C SER A 316 4.93 21.43 3.17
N VAL A 317 5.49 21.59 4.37
CA VAL A 317 5.51 22.87 5.10
C VAL A 317 6.72 23.73 4.75
N GLY A 318 7.82 23.14 4.29
CA GLY A 318 9.00 23.87 3.84
C GLY A 318 9.85 24.51 4.95
N THR A 319 9.58 24.18 6.21
CA THR A 319 10.31 24.66 7.40
C THR A 319 10.68 23.49 8.32
N ALA A 320 11.78 23.61 9.07
CA ALA A 320 12.27 22.60 10.01
C ALA A 320 11.79 22.78 11.46
N ASN A 321 10.98 23.81 11.75
CA ASN A 321 10.32 24.05 13.04
C ASN A 321 8.77 24.14 12.97
N PRO A 322 8.06 23.29 12.19
CA PRO A 322 6.61 23.33 12.14
C PRO A 322 5.98 22.96 13.49
N LEU A 323 4.72 23.34 13.67
CA LEU A 323 3.84 22.74 14.67
C LEU A 323 3.15 21.54 14.04
N VAL A 324 3.38 20.36 14.62
CA VAL A 324 2.83 19.08 14.16
C VAL A 324 1.76 18.62 15.15
N LEU A 325 0.52 18.59 14.68
CA LEU A 325 -0.62 18.08 15.43
C LEU A 325 -0.83 16.58 15.14
N ILE A 326 -0.63 15.75 16.16
CA ILE A 326 -0.88 14.31 16.14
C ILE A 326 -2.30 14.06 16.67
N ASP A 327 -3.21 13.75 15.76
CA ASP A 327 -4.64 13.60 16.07
C ASP A 327 -4.97 12.16 16.50
N GLU A 328 -5.84 12.00 17.50
CA GLU A 328 -6.39 10.72 17.96
C GLU A 328 -5.34 9.70 18.47
N ILE A 329 -4.41 10.16 19.32
CA ILE A 329 -3.36 9.30 19.90
C ILE A 329 -3.90 8.17 20.80
N ASP A 330 -5.13 8.33 21.29
CA ASP A 330 -5.87 7.33 22.05
C ASP A 330 -6.39 6.16 21.20
N LYS A 331 -6.34 6.29 19.86
CA LYS A 331 -6.82 5.26 18.91
C LYS A 331 -5.68 4.50 18.23
N LEU A 332 -4.48 4.51 18.81
CA LEU A 332 -3.36 3.72 18.30
C LEU A 332 -3.68 2.23 18.33
N GLY A 333 -3.55 1.57 17.18
CA GLY A 333 -3.73 0.13 17.06
C GLY A 333 -2.50 -0.64 17.54
N LYS A 334 -2.71 -1.83 18.09
CA LYS A 334 -1.62 -2.80 18.29
C LYS A 334 -1.46 -3.63 17.02
N GLY A 335 -0.45 -3.33 16.22
CA GLY A 335 -0.15 -4.05 14.98
C GLY A 335 0.67 -5.32 15.18
N HIS A 336 0.73 -6.16 14.13
CA HIS A 336 1.59 -7.35 14.08
C HIS A 336 3.04 -7.02 13.65
N SER A 337 3.26 -5.87 13.00
CA SER A 337 4.54 -5.48 12.39
C SER A 337 5.42 -4.58 13.27
N GLY A 338 5.21 -4.60 14.59
CA GLY A 338 5.86 -3.71 15.56
C GLY A 338 4.86 -2.79 16.26
N ASP A 339 5.32 -2.11 17.30
CA ASP A 339 4.49 -1.20 18.09
C ASP A 339 4.59 0.24 17.55
N PRO A 340 3.55 0.81 16.91
CA PRO A 340 3.58 2.20 16.45
C PRO A 340 3.81 3.20 17.59
N ALA A 341 3.47 2.85 18.84
CA ALA A 341 3.78 3.69 19.98
C ALA A 341 5.29 3.86 20.19
N SER A 342 6.10 2.83 19.88
CA SER A 342 7.57 2.92 19.95
C SER A 342 8.14 3.91 18.94
N ALA A 343 7.59 3.95 17.73
CA ALA A 343 8.00 4.90 16.70
C ALA A 343 7.60 6.34 17.06
N LEU A 344 6.44 6.51 17.70
CA LEU A 344 6.03 7.81 18.26
C LEU A 344 6.92 8.22 19.43
N LEU A 345 7.35 7.29 20.28
CA LEU A 345 8.28 7.61 21.38
C LEU A 345 9.59 8.17 20.84
N GLU A 346 10.18 7.53 19.83
CA GLU A 346 11.42 8.02 19.21
C GLU A 346 11.24 9.41 18.56
N LEU A 347 10.08 9.66 17.94
CA LEU A 347 9.72 10.95 17.36
C LEU A 347 9.56 12.06 18.42
N LEU A 348 8.95 11.71 19.56
CA LEU A 348 8.52 12.64 20.59
C LEU A 348 9.56 12.84 21.70
N ASP A 349 10.52 11.92 21.84
CA ASP A 349 11.58 11.99 22.85
C ASP A 349 12.64 13.03 22.46
N PRO A 350 12.84 14.11 23.25
CA PRO A 350 13.88 15.10 22.97
C PRO A 350 15.31 14.53 22.89
N GLU A 351 15.58 13.39 23.52
CA GLU A 351 16.91 12.76 23.46
C GLU A 351 17.14 11.98 22.15
N GLN A 352 16.07 11.51 21.51
CA GLN A 352 16.14 10.68 20.30
C GLN A 352 15.79 11.45 19.03
N ASN A 353 14.89 12.44 19.12
CA ASN A 353 14.36 13.16 17.96
C ASN A 353 15.40 14.05 17.25
N VAL A 354 16.55 14.33 17.87
CA VAL A 354 17.70 15.02 17.25
C VAL A 354 18.31 14.17 16.11
N ASN A 355 18.22 12.85 16.23
CA ASN A 355 18.78 11.90 15.26
C ASN A 355 17.71 10.95 14.72
N PHE A 356 16.49 11.46 14.49
CA PHE A 356 15.37 10.64 14.02
C PHE A 356 15.72 9.97 12.69
N LEU A 357 15.63 8.64 12.64
CA LEU A 357 16.00 7.86 11.46
C LEU A 357 14.75 7.38 10.72
N ASP A 358 14.48 8.00 9.58
CA ASP A 358 13.48 7.52 8.61
C ASP A 358 14.08 6.38 7.76
N HIS A 359 13.37 5.26 7.63
CA HIS A 359 13.84 4.08 6.92
C HIS A 359 14.00 4.29 5.41
N TYR A 360 13.26 5.25 4.84
CA TYR A 360 13.39 5.60 3.43
C TYR A 360 14.61 6.50 3.24
N LEU A 361 14.77 7.52 4.09
CA LEU A 361 15.88 8.46 3.92
C LEU A 361 17.22 7.89 4.36
N ASP A 362 17.26 7.06 5.40
CA ASP A 362 18.48 6.43 5.91
C ASP A 362 19.58 7.46 6.29
N VAL A 363 19.15 8.66 6.65
CA VAL A 363 19.98 9.74 7.22
C VAL A 363 19.25 10.34 8.43
N PRO A 364 19.97 10.72 9.49
CA PRO A 364 19.33 11.29 10.67
C PRO A 364 18.77 12.68 10.36
N ILE A 365 17.55 12.92 10.84
CA ILE A 365 16.83 14.19 10.72
C ILE A 365 16.68 14.78 12.11
N ASP A 366 17.10 16.04 12.26
CA ASP A 366 16.88 16.79 13.49
C ASP A 366 15.45 17.32 13.57
N LEU A 367 14.65 16.73 14.45
CA LEU A 367 13.28 17.13 14.76
C LEU A 367 13.19 17.90 16.09
N SER A 368 14.31 18.23 16.73
CA SER A 368 14.34 18.84 18.07
C SER A 368 13.69 20.23 18.17
N LYS A 369 13.47 20.89 17.02
CA LYS A 369 12.79 22.19 16.90
C LYS A 369 11.32 22.09 16.47
N VAL A 370 10.85 20.90 16.11
CA VAL A 370 9.45 20.64 15.81
C VAL A 370 8.65 20.73 17.10
N LEU A 371 7.54 21.47 17.09
CA LEU A 371 6.62 21.51 18.22
C LEU A 371 5.53 20.47 18.01
N PHE A 372 5.47 19.47 18.88
CA PHE A 372 4.44 18.44 18.85
C PHE A 372 3.28 18.81 19.77
N VAL A 373 2.06 18.70 19.24
CA VAL A 373 0.81 18.79 19.99
C VAL A 373 0.01 17.52 19.70
N CYS A 374 -0.49 16.85 20.72
CA CYS A 374 -1.30 15.65 20.57
C CYS A 374 -2.77 15.95 20.92
N THR A 375 -3.69 15.21 20.31
CA THR A 375 -5.09 15.20 20.76
C THR A 375 -5.49 13.79 21.20
N ALA A 376 -6.36 13.72 22.20
CA ALA A 376 -6.96 12.48 22.67
C ALA A 376 -8.42 12.70 23.05
N ASN A 377 -9.24 11.65 22.95
CA ASN A 377 -10.58 11.66 23.55
C ASN A 377 -10.58 10.95 24.91
N VAL A 378 -9.83 9.85 25.04
CA VAL A 378 -9.72 9.07 26.28
C VAL A 378 -8.26 8.93 26.69
N ILE A 379 -7.88 9.57 27.82
CA ILE A 379 -6.48 9.59 28.30
C ILE A 379 -6.01 8.17 28.68
N GLU A 380 -6.90 7.36 29.26
CA GLU A 380 -6.60 5.99 29.72
C GLU A 380 -6.17 5.04 28.60
N MET A 381 -6.49 5.37 27.35
CA MET A 381 -6.12 4.57 26.18
C MET A 381 -4.75 4.97 25.60
N ILE A 382 -4.14 6.05 26.09
CA ILE A 382 -2.81 6.48 25.68
C ILE A 382 -1.77 5.56 26.36
N PRO A 383 -0.77 5.04 25.61
CA PRO A 383 0.31 4.26 26.21
C PRO A 383 1.05 5.04 27.31
N ASN A 384 1.21 4.44 28.50
CA ASN A 384 1.89 5.08 29.65
C ASN A 384 3.25 5.73 29.31
N PRO A 385 4.14 5.11 28.51
CA PRO A 385 5.42 5.74 28.17
C PRO A 385 5.28 7.08 27.43
N LEU A 386 4.20 7.25 26.65
CA LEU A 386 3.89 8.50 25.97
C LEU A 386 3.25 9.49 26.96
N LEU A 387 2.33 9.00 27.78
CA LEU A 387 1.60 9.81 28.77
C LEU A 387 2.55 10.51 29.76
N ASP A 388 3.59 9.82 30.23
CA ASP A 388 4.57 10.36 31.19
C ASP A 388 5.36 11.56 30.64
N ARG A 389 5.43 11.68 29.31
CA ARG A 389 6.14 12.75 28.58
C ARG A 389 5.20 13.89 28.15
N MET A 390 3.90 13.75 28.41
CA MET A 390 2.88 14.71 28.01
C MET A 390 2.43 15.60 29.18
N GLU A 391 2.04 16.81 28.83
CA GLU A 391 1.28 17.71 29.68
C GLU A 391 -0.18 17.67 29.22
N ILE A 392 -1.05 17.09 30.05
CA ILE A 392 -2.47 16.94 29.72
C ILE A 392 -3.21 18.24 30.02
N ILE A 393 -3.81 18.82 28.99
CA ILE A 393 -4.74 19.94 29.11
C ILE A 393 -6.15 19.41 28.79
N ALA A 394 -6.96 19.27 29.84
CA ALA A 394 -8.33 18.78 29.72
C ALA A 394 -9.27 19.91 29.27
N ILE A 395 -10.02 19.66 28.20
CA ILE A 395 -11.01 20.56 27.61
C ILE A 395 -12.38 19.99 27.90
N ALA A 396 -13.12 20.69 28.76
CA ALA A 396 -14.49 20.33 29.08
C ALA A 396 -15.44 20.54 27.88
N GLY A 397 -16.58 19.87 27.92
CA GLY A 397 -17.67 20.16 26.99
C GLY A 397 -18.30 21.52 27.27
N TYR A 398 -18.92 22.11 26.25
CA TYR A 398 -19.55 23.43 26.35
C TYR A 398 -20.97 23.37 26.95
N ILE A 399 -21.32 24.38 27.76
CA ILE A 399 -22.71 24.62 28.17
C ILE A 399 -23.54 25.22 27.03
N THR A 400 -24.87 25.16 27.13
CA THR A 400 -25.77 25.62 26.06
C THR A 400 -25.51 27.07 25.62
N ASP A 401 -25.26 27.97 26.57
CA ASP A 401 -24.99 29.38 26.27
C ASP A 401 -23.67 29.55 25.51
N GLU A 402 -22.62 28.82 25.89
CA GLU A 402 -21.35 28.79 25.16
C GLU A 402 -21.53 28.21 23.75
N LYS A 403 -22.31 27.13 23.60
CA LYS A 403 -22.63 26.56 22.29
C LYS A 403 -23.33 27.57 21.39
N MET A 404 -24.25 28.39 21.92
CA MET A 404 -24.91 29.44 21.16
C MET A 404 -23.92 30.52 20.67
N HIS A 405 -23.01 30.95 21.53
CA HIS A 405 -21.97 31.92 21.15
C HIS A 405 -21.04 31.34 20.08
N ILE A 406 -20.55 30.11 20.28
CA ILE A 406 -19.68 29.42 19.31
C ILE A 406 -20.39 29.27 17.95
N ALA A 407 -21.67 28.90 17.97
CA ALA A 407 -22.43 28.73 16.74
C ALA A 407 -22.58 30.03 15.95
N ARG A 408 -22.93 31.13 16.63
CA ARG A 408 -23.16 32.43 16.01
C ARG A 408 -21.86 33.09 15.54
N ASP A 409 -20.85 33.12 16.39
CA ASP A 409 -19.67 33.95 16.16
C ASP A 409 -18.65 33.24 15.25
N TYR A 410 -18.65 31.90 15.23
CA TYR A 410 -17.66 31.10 14.52
C TYR A 410 -18.27 30.18 13.46
N LEU A 411 -19.15 29.25 13.85
CA LEU A 411 -19.62 28.20 12.94
C LEU A 411 -20.44 28.78 11.78
N GLU A 412 -21.36 29.70 12.06
CA GLU A 412 -22.15 30.38 11.04
C GLU A 412 -21.26 31.13 10.04
N LYS A 413 -20.30 31.91 10.55
CA LYS A 413 -19.38 32.70 9.73
C LYS A 413 -18.53 31.80 8.82
N ASN A 414 -17.96 30.73 9.36
CA ASN A 414 -17.11 29.79 8.62
C ASN A 414 -17.92 29.04 7.56
N THR A 415 -19.10 28.53 7.93
CA THR A 415 -19.97 27.78 7.01
C THR A 415 -20.47 28.69 5.88
N ARG A 416 -20.83 29.94 6.19
CA ARG A 416 -21.24 30.92 5.19
C ARG A 416 -20.13 31.20 4.17
N GLN A 417 -18.89 31.35 4.63
CA GLN A 417 -17.74 31.53 3.74
C GLN A 417 -17.50 30.29 2.87
N ALA A 418 -17.53 29.09 3.45
CA ALA A 418 -17.35 27.83 2.72
C ALA A 418 -18.42 27.63 1.64
N CYS A 419 -19.67 28.00 1.92
CA CYS A 419 -20.78 27.90 0.97
C CYS A 419 -20.87 29.09 -0.01
N GLY A 420 -20.04 30.13 0.13
CA GLY A 420 -20.07 31.32 -0.73
C GLY A 420 -21.34 32.18 -0.60
N ILE A 421 -22.04 32.10 0.54
CA ILE A 421 -23.32 32.79 0.76
C ILE A 421 -23.06 34.23 1.24
N LYS A 422 -23.76 35.21 0.65
CA LYS A 422 -23.63 36.61 1.07
C LYS A 422 -24.43 36.88 2.36
N PRO A 423 -24.04 37.87 3.18
CA PRO A 423 -24.74 38.20 4.44
C PRO A 423 -26.23 38.50 4.27
N GLU A 424 -26.64 39.02 3.10
CA GLU A 424 -28.05 39.33 2.84
C GLU A 424 -28.90 38.10 2.47
N GLN A 425 -28.26 36.98 2.10
CA GLN A 425 -28.91 35.74 1.67
C GLN A 425 -29.09 34.74 2.83
N SER A 426 -28.41 34.96 3.95
CA SER A 426 -28.47 34.14 5.16
C SER A 426 -29.65 34.57 6.04
N VAL A 427 -30.88 34.29 5.62
CA VAL A 427 -32.05 34.47 6.48
C VAL A 427 -32.84 33.16 6.50
N LEU A 428 -33.00 32.59 7.70
CA LEU A 428 -33.71 31.35 8.07
C LEU A 428 -32.98 29.98 7.96
N PHE A 429 -32.36 29.60 6.84
CA PHE A 429 -32.04 28.16 6.64
C PHE A 429 -30.87 27.64 7.51
N ILE A 430 -29.78 28.42 7.63
CA ILE A 430 -28.58 28.00 8.40
C ILE A 430 -28.86 28.01 9.91
N MET A 431 -29.56 29.04 10.40
CA MET A 431 -29.93 29.14 11.81
C MET A 431 -30.81 27.96 12.26
N TYR A 432 -31.78 27.53 11.43
CA TYR A 432 -32.70 26.44 11.78
C TYR A 432 -32.03 25.05 11.78
N VAL A 433 -31.05 24.82 10.89
CA VAL A 433 -30.29 23.56 10.82
C VAL A 433 -29.23 23.50 11.93
N CYS A 434 -28.48 24.58 12.17
CA CYS A 434 -27.51 24.66 13.26
C CYS A 434 -28.19 24.52 14.63
N LEU A 435 -29.28 25.25 14.90
CA LEU A 435 -29.97 25.21 16.19
C LEU A 435 -30.63 23.85 16.48
N ASN A 436 -31.24 23.18 15.48
CA ASN A 436 -31.88 21.88 15.71
C ASN A 436 -30.88 20.74 15.95
N HIS A 437 -29.67 20.80 15.36
CA HIS A 437 -28.61 19.82 15.66
C HIS A 437 -27.85 20.14 16.96
N LEU A 438 -27.63 21.43 17.28
CA LEU A 438 -27.01 21.85 18.55
C LEU A 438 -27.82 21.44 19.79
N ALA A 439 -29.15 21.39 19.66
CA ALA A 439 -30.06 21.04 20.75
C ALA A 439 -30.20 19.52 21.00
N LYS A 440 -29.78 18.65 20.05
CA LYS A 440 -30.03 17.20 20.13
C LYS A 440 -28.80 16.29 19.92
N GLY A 441 -27.66 16.81 19.46
CA GLY A 441 -26.45 16.00 19.18
C GLY A 441 -25.12 16.63 19.64
N PRO A 442 -24.01 15.86 19.62
CA PRO A 442 -22.67 16.39 19.89
C PRO A 442 -22.23 17.38 18.79
N LEU A 443 -21.60 18.49 19.19
CA LEU A 443 -21.05 19.54 18.30
C LEU A 443 -20.16 18.98 17.17
N ALA A 444 -19.61 17.78 17.34
CA ALA A 444 -18.81 17.05 16.37
C ALA A 444 -19.50 16.85 15.01
N GLU A 445 -20.83 16.73 14.95
CA GLU A 445 -21.55 16.55 13.68
C GLU A 445 -21.60 17.84 12.85
N LEU A 446 -21.60 19.01 13.49
CA LEU A 446 -21.58 20.32 12.81
C LEU A 446 -20.19 20.69 12.31
N VAL A 447 -19.13 20.36 13.06
CA VAL A 447 -17.74 20.63 12.65
C VAL A 447 -17.37 19.88 11.37
N ARG A 448 -17.88 18.64 11.19
CA ARG A 448 -17.69 17.85 9.95
C ARG A 448 -18.28 18.46 8.68
N TRP A 449 -19.24 19.37 8.79
CA TRP A 449 -19.82 20.07 7.64
C TRP A 449 -19.07 21.36 7.29
N SER A 450 -18.19 21.82 8.19
CA SER A 450 -17.40 23.05 8.02
C SER A 450 -15.95 22.82 7.57
N GLU A 451 -15.44 21.59 7.71
CA GLU A 451 -14.19 21.10 7.08
C GLU A 451 -14.50 20.53 5.69
#